data_AF-A0A6H5IT07-F1
#
_entry.id   AF-A0A6H5IT07-F1
#
_cell.length_a   1.000
_cell.length_b   1.000
_cell.length_c   1.000
_cell.angle_alpha   90.00
_cell.angle_beta   90.00
_cell.angle_gamma   90.00
#
_symmetry.space_group_name_H-M   'P 1'
#
loop_
_entity.id
_entity.type
_entity.pdbx_description
1 polymer ?
#
loop_
_entity_poly.entity_id
_entity_poly.type
_entity_poly.pdbx_seq_one_letter_code
_entity_poly.pdbx_strand_id
1 'polypeptide(L)'
;MPNSGGPRSSRRKLYAHVVDSILLYEAPIWSTATKKRAYIRQAEAAHRRACLRVIGGRPHVSYEATYVLAGIPPLALLADERTRLYGCRQKDAKDEERLATLSKWQEAWDQSTKARWTHRLIPNIRVWIERRHRELNYHLTQLLTGHSFFKHHSRRYDHNHSAQCPVCPSSIENTEHVFYHCPRFNEERERLQALLHEIPCGCFQ
;
A
#
# COMPACT_ATOMS: atom_id res chain seq x y z
N MET A 1 -7.74 -16.83 3.88
CA MET A 1 -8.64 -15.66 4.01
C MET A 1 -9.08 -15.18 2.64
N PRO A 2 -10.39 -15.16 2.34
CA PRO A 2 -10.92 -14.68 1.08
C PRO A 2 -10.66 -13.17 0.91
N ASN A 3 -10.56 -12.68 -0.34
CA ASN A 3 -10.29 -11.27 -0.60
C ASN A 3 -11.57 -10.42 -0.44
N SER A 4 -12.72 -10.91 -0.89
CA SER A 4 -14.05 -10.34 -0.66
C SER A 4 -14.80 -11.11 0.45
N GLY A 5 -15.72 -10.45 1.15
CA GLY A 5 -16.59 -11.07 2.17
C GLY A 5 -15.88 -11.59 3.43
N GLY A 6 -14.57 -11.34 3.59
CA GLY A 6 -13.79 -11.79 4.74
C GLY A 6 -13.63 -10.73 5.84
N PRO A 7 -12.73 -10.96 6.81
CA PRO A 7 -12.45 -9.99 7.87
C PRO A 7 -12.01 -8.63 7.33
N ARG A 8 -12.32 -7.57 8.09
CA ARG A 8 -11.85 -6.19 7.88
C ARG A 8 -10.32 -6.07 7.87
N SER A 9 -9.77 -5.06 7.19
CA SER A 9 -8.32 -4.92 7.02
C SER A 9 -7.62 -4.71 8.36
N SER A 10 -8.26 -4.03 9.32
CA SER A 10 -7.76 -3.91 10.71
C SER A 10 -7.53 -5.26 11.39
N ARG A 11 -8.52 -6.18 11.33
CA ARG A 11 -8.40 -7.54 11.89
C ARG A 11 -7.30 -8.33 11.20
N ARG A 12 -7.18 -8.19 9.87
CA ARG A 12 -6.10 -8.84 9.11
C ARG A 12 -4.72 -8.31 9.48
N LYS A 13 -4.63 -7.02 9.79
CA LYS A 13 -3.38 -6.36 10.22
C LYS A 13 -2.86 -6.95 11.53
N LEU A 14 -3.74 -7.34 12.46
CA LEU A 14 -3.34 -8.07 13.67
C LEU A 14 -2.60 -9.37 13.34
N TYR A 15 -3.10 -10.16 12.38
CA TYR A 15 -2.41 -11.38 11.94
C TYR A 15 -1.09 -11.09 11.22
N ALA A 16 -1.02 -10.00 10.46
CA ALA A 16 0.25 -9.57 9.86
C ALA A 16 1.29 -9.23 10.93
N HIS A 17 0.89 -8.56 12.01
CA HIS A 17 1.79 -8.27 13.13
C HIS A 17 2.28 -9.51 13.88
N VAL A 18 1.52 -10.61 13.89
CA VAL A 18 2.03 -11.91 14.37
C VAL A 18 3.16 -12.40 13.46
N VAL A 19 3.00 -12.32 12.14
CA VAL A 19 4.07 -12.66 11.19
C VAL A 19 5.28 -11.74 11.40
N ASP A 20 5.07 -10.44 11.62
CA ASP A 20 6.14 -9.50 11.93
C ASP A 20 6.89 -9.93 13.19
N SER A 21 6.19 -10.31 14.27
CA SER A 21 6.84 -10.76 15.51
C SER A 21 7.73 -11.99 15.31
N ILE A 22 7.29 -12.96 14.50
CA ILE A 22 8.05 -14.17 14.18
C ILE A 22 9.26 -13.85 13.33
N LEU A 23 9.05 -13.13 12.22
CA LEU A 23 10.13 -12.80 11.28
C LEU A 23 11.20 -11.94 11.94
N LEU A 24 10.81 -11.05 12.84
CA LEU A 24 11.67 -10.04 13.45
C LEU A 24 12.11 -10.38 14.88
N TYR A 25 11.94 -11.62 15.34
CA TYR A 25 12.26 -12.04 16.71
C TYR A 25 13.73 -11.74 17.08
N GLU A 26 14.67 -12.13 16.21
CA GLU A 26 16.11 -11.87 16.39
C GLU A 26 16.68 -10.85 15.39
N ALA A 27 15.87 -9.84 15.03
CA ALA A 27 16.29 -8.80 14.09
C ALA A 27 17.68 -8.21 14.39
N PRO A 28 18.09 -7.93 15.67
CA PRO A 28 19.42 -7.42 15.97
C PRO A 28 20.59 -8.29 15.49
N ILE A 29 20.39 -9.61 15.41
CA ILE A 29 21.43 -10.57 15.00
C ILE A 29 21.58 -10.59 13.48
N TRP A 30 20.46 -10.61 12.76
CA TRP A 30 20.47 -10.81 11.30
C TRP A 30 20.20 -9.54 10.49
N SER A 31 19.87 -8.38 11.07
CA SER A 31 19.53 -7.18 10.29
C SER A 31 20.65 -6.76 9.33
N THR A 32 21.90 -6.99 9.69
CA THR A 32 23.06 -6.72 8.81
C THR A 32 23.04 -7.57 7.54
N ALA A 33 22.43 -8.76 7.58
CA ALA A 33 22.25 -9.65 6.43
C ALA A 33 21.24 -9.09 5.41
N THR A 34 20.37 -8.16 5.80
CA THR A 34 19.39 -7.52 4.89
C THR A 34 20.04 -6.72 3.77
N LYS A 35 21.31 -6.30 3.95
CA LYS A 35 22.13 -5.64 2.93
C LYS A 35 22.27 -6.49 1.66
N LYS A 36 22.20 -7.83 1.77
CA LYS A 36 22.23 -8.74 0.64
C LYS A 36 20.81 -9.17 0.28
N ARG A 37 20.33 -8.72 -0.90
CA ARG A 37 18.98 -9.04 -1.42
C ARG A 37 18.67 -10.53 -1.46
N ALA A 38 19.65 -11.38 -1.76
CA ALA A 38 19.47 -12.83 -1.82
C ALA A 38 18.98 -13.42 -0.48
N TYR A 39 19.45 -12.91 0.65
CA TYR A 39 19.14 -13.44 1.97
C TYR A 39 17.75 -13.03 2.44
N ILE A 40 17.37 -11.77 2.22
CA ILE A 40 16.08 -11.27 2.71
C ILE A 40 14.90 -11.62 1.79
N ARG A 41 15.15 -12.01 0.53
CA ARG A 41 14.10 -12.21 -0.49
C ARG A 41 12.98 -13.15 -0.03
N GLN A 42 13.31 -14.27 0.61
CA GLN A 42 12.31 -15.23 1.07
C GLN A 42 11.48 -14.68 2.24
N ALA A 43 12.14 -14.00 3.19
CA ALA A 43 11.48 -13.37 4.32
C ALA A 43 10.57 -12.21 3.87
N GLU A 44 11.04 -11.36 2.94
CA GLU A 44 10.23 -10.31 2.32
C GLU A 44 9.04 -10.89 1.55
N ALA A 45 9.20 -12.02 0.86
CA ALA A 45 8.09 -12.68 0.17
C ALA A 45 7.03 -13.20 1.17
N ALA A 46 7.44 -13.71 2.34
CA ALA A 46 6.52 -14.12 3.41
C ALA A 46 5.81 -12.90 4.03
N HIS A 47 6.57 -11.87 4.41
CA HIS A 47 6.06 -10.62 4.95
C HIS A 47 5.07 -9.93 3.98
N ARG A 48 5.43 -9.86 2.69
CA ARG A 48 4.55 -9.34 1.66
C ARG A 48 3.27 -10.15 1.53
N ARG A 49 3.31 -11.48 1.61
CA ARG A 49 2.09 -12.30 1.56
C ARG A 49 1.15 -11.95 2.72
N ALA A 50 1.66 -11.69 3.91
CA ALA A 50 0.85 -11.21 5.03
C ALA A 50 0.22 -9.84 4.71
N CYS A 51 1.02 -8.88 4.24
CA CYS A 51 0.55 -7.54 3.86
C CYS A 51 -0.48 -7.58 2.71
N LEU A 52 -0.32 -8.45 1.70
CA LEU A 52 -1.30 -8.66 0.65
C LEU A 52 -2.65 -9.11 1.22
N ARG A 53 -2.64 -9.97 2.26
CA ARG A 53 -3.89 -10.37 2.91
C ARG A 53 -4.54 -9.21 3.63
N VAL A 54 -3.77 -8.35 4.31
CA VAL A 54 -4.27 -7.13 4.98
C VAL A 54 -5.10 -6.29 4.02
N ILE A 55 -4.56 -6.03 2.83
CA ILE A 55 -5.22 -5.20 1.82
C ILE A 55 -6.21 -5.98 0.95
N GLY A 56 -6.32 -7.31 1.10
CA GLY A 56 -7.13 -8.14 0.19
C GLY A 56 -6.61 -8.12 -1.26
N GLY A 57 -5.32 -7.87 -1.45
CA GLY A 57 -4.68 -7.67 -2.75
C GLY A 57 -4.44 -8.97 -3.51
N ARG A 58 -4.23 -8.85 -4.82
CA ARG A 58 -3.82 -9.95 -5.69
C ARG A 58 -2.30 -10.13 -5.67
N PRO A 59 -1.76 -11.33 -6.01
CA PRO A 59 -0.32 -11.58 -5.99
C PRO A 59 0.54 -10.72 -6.92
N HIS A 60 -0.06 -10.03 -7.89
CA HIS A 60 0.66 -9.19 -8.87
C HIS A 60 0.86 -7.73 -8.43
N VAL A 61 0.31 -7.32 -7.27
CA VAL A 61 0.53 -5.96 -6.73
C VAL A 61 2.02 -5.75 -6.42
N SER A 62 2.61 -4.60 -6.72
CA SER A 62 4.04 -4.41 -6.42
C SER A 62 4.34 -4.49 -4.91
N TYR A 63 5.59 -4.74 -4.52
CA TYR A 63 5.99 -4.77 -3.11
C TYR A 63 5.72 -3.41 -2.44
N GLU A 64 6.08 -2.35 -3.13
CA GLU A 64 5.97 -0.95 -2.70
C GLU A 64 4.50 -0.58 -2.43
N ALA A 65 3.61 -0.79 -3.40
CA ALA A 65 2.17 -0.58 -3.18
C ALA A 65 1.62 -1.45 -2.05
N THR A 66 2.07 -2.70 -1.93
CA THR A 66 1.57 -3.62 -0.90
C THR A 66 1.86 -3.08 0.50
N TYR A 67 3.09 -2.65 0.76
CA TYR A 67 3.50 -2.12 2.05
C TYR A 67 2.80 -0.78 2.37
N VAL A 68 2.74 0.13 1.40
CA VAL A 68 2.09 1.44 1.58
C VAL A 68 0.61 1.25 1.89
N LEU A 69 -0.11 0.45 1.11
CA LEU A 69 -1.54 0.22 1.34
C LEU A 69 -1.81 -0.50 2.67
N ALA A 70 -0.98 -1.47 3.06
CA ALA A 70 -1.10 -2.13 4.36
C ALA A 70 -0.77 -1.18 5.54
N GLY A 71 -0.03 -0.09 5.26
CA GLY A 71 0.52 0.80 6.29
C GLY A 71 1.48 0.05 7.20
N ILE A 72 2.31 -0.83 6.62
CA ILE A 72 3.33 -1.62 7.32
C ILE A 72 4.65 -1.38 6.58
N PRO A 73 5.70 -0.86 7.25
CA PRO A 73 6.99 -0.63 6.60
C PRO A 73 7.60 -1.94 6.04
N PRO A 74 8.41 -1.86 4.98
CA PRO A 74 9.18 -2.99 4.46
C PRO A 74 9.98 -3.73 5.56
N LEU A 75 10.09 -5.05 5.42
CA LEU A 75 10.72 -5.91 6.45
C LEU A 75 12.14 -5.48 6.81
N ALA A 76 12.95 -5.09 5.83
CA ALA A 76 14.32 -4.62 6.06
C ALA A 76 14.35 -3.38 6.97
N LEU A 77 13.45 -2.42 6.74
CA LEU A 77 13.36 -1.21 7.54
C LEU A 77 12.89 -1.51 8.96
N LEU A 78 11.94 -2.45 9.13
CA LEU A 78 11.51 -2.91 10.45
C LEU A 78 12.62 -3.65 11.21
N ALA A 79 13.45 -4.42 10.50
CA ALA A 79 14.59 -5.11 11.10
C ALA A 79 15.62 -4.10 11.61
N ASP A 80 15.97 -3.12 10.78
CA ASP A 80 16.90 -2.06 11.16
C ASP A 80 16.35 -1.21 12.33
N GLU A 81 15.04 -0.92 12.36
CA GLU A 81 14.39 -0.25 13.48
C GLU A 81 14.59 -1.03 14.79
N ARG A 82 14.33 -2.35 14.78
CA ARG A 82 14.52 -3.19 15.98
C ARG A 82 15.96 -3.30 16.42
N THR A 83 16.91 -3.34 15.50
CA THR A 83 18.34 -3.36 15.83
C THR A 83 18.75 -2.07 16.52
N ARG A 84 18.30 -0.92 16.03
CA ARG A 84 18.58 0.39 16.66
C ARG A 84 17.95 0.50 18.05
N LEU A 85 16.71 0.01 18.20
CA LEU A 85 16.03 -0.03 19.50
C LEU A 85 16.70 -0.99 20.50
N TYR A 86 17.20 -2.14 20.06
CA TYR A 86 17.91 -3.07 20.94
C TYR A 86 19.19 -2.47 21.55
N GLY A 87 19.87 -1.59 20.79
CA GLY A 87 21.04 -0.85 21.27
C GLY A 87 20.71 0.33 22.19
N CYS A 88 19.44 0.74 22.27
CA CYS A 88 19.03 1.93 23.03
C CYS A 88 18.34 1.55 24.34
N ARG A 89 18.75 2.20 25.45
CA ARG A 89 18.14 2.01 26.78
C ARG A 89 17.07 3.05 27.12
N GLN A 90 16.89 4.08 26.31
CA GLN A 90 15.97 5.18 26.59
C GLN A 90 14.54 4.84 26.13
N LYS A 91 13.54 5.21 26.95
CA LYS A 91 12.12 4.96 26.66
C LYS A 91 11.60 5.76 25.47
N ASP A 92 12.09 6.99 25.30
CA ASP A 92 11.60 7.92 24.26
C ASP A 92 12.19 7.64 22.86
N ALA A 93 13.23 6.79 22.80
CA ALA A 93 13.87 6.42 21.54
C ALA A 93 12.93 5.69 20.57
N LYS A 94 11.83 5.12 21.04
CA LYS A 94 10.89 4.37 20.19
C LYS A 94 10.22 5.24 19.12
N ASP A 95 9.76 6.42 19.50
CA ASP A 95 9.03 7.29 18.59
C ASP A 95 9.98 7.97 17.60
N GLU A 96 11.16 8.39 18.07
CA GLU A 96 12.24 8.91 17.22
C GLU A 96 12.67 7.88 16.17
N GLU A 97 12.88 6.64 16.59
CA GLU A 97 13.27 5.55 15.68
C GLU A 97 12.17 5.18 14.68
N ARG A 98 10.91 5.26 15.11
CA ARG A 98 9.76 5.10 14.22
C ARG A 98 9.73 6.21 13.17
N LEU A 99 9.95 7.47 13.56
CA LEU A 99 10.02 8.60 12.64
C LEU A 99 11.17 8.44 11.65
N ALA A 100 12.37 8.05 12.10
CA ALA A 100 13.50 7.78 11.22
C ALA A 100 13.19 6.66 10.21
N THR A 101 12.48 5.63 10.64
CA THR A 101 12.04 4.52 9.78
C THR A 101 11.01 4.98 8.75
N LEU A 102 10.07 5.83 9.14
CA LEU A 102 9.08 6.43 8.22
C LEU A 102 9.75 7.35 7.20
N SER A 103 10.74 8.16 7.58
CA SER A 103 11.49 9.02 6.67
C SER A 103 12.21 8.21 5.59
N LYS A 104 12.95 7.16 5.98
CA LYS A 104 13.62 6.26 5.03
C LYS A 104 12.62 5.55 4.11
N TRP A 105 11.45 5.19 4.64
CA TRP A 105 10.41 4.57 3.84
C TRP A 105 9.80 5.55 2.83
N GLN A 106 9.57 6.81 3.23
CA GLN A 106 9.09 7.87 2.36
C GLN A 106 10.07 8.15 1.22
N GLU A 107 11.37 8.28 1.52
CA GLU A 107 12.41 8.45 0.50
C GLU A 107 12.42 7.30 -0.53
N ALA A 108 12.37 6.05 -0.04
CA ALA A 108 12.30 4.88 -0.92
C ALA A 108 11.01 4.85 -1.76
N TRP A 109 9.91 5.38 -1.23
CA TRP A 109 8.64 5.47 -1.93
C TRP A 109 8.67 6.51 -3.04
N ASP A 110 9.23 7.68 -2.77
CA ASP A 110 9.37 8.77 -3.73
C ASP A 110 10.28 8.39 -4.90
N GLN A 111 11.37 7.68 -4.62
CA GLN A 111 12.35 7.23 -5.62
C GLN A 111 11.90 6.00 -6.43
N SER A 112 10.85 5.29 -6.00
CA SER A 112 10.43 4.06 -6.68
C SER A 112 9.80 4.34 -8.04
N THR A 113 10.24 3.59 -9.05
CA THR A 113 9.61 3.55 -10.38
C THR A 113 8.40 2.64 -10.44
N LYS A 114 8.14 1.84 -9.39
CA LYS A 114 7.00 0.92 -9.31
C LYS A 114 5.83 1.57 -8.60
N ALA A 115 4.62 1.11 -8.91
CA ALA A 115 3.38 1.58 -8.30
C ALA A 115 3.16 3.11 -8.37
N ARG A 116 3.60 3.75 -9.46
CA ARG A 116 3.44 5.21 -9.68
C ARG A 116 2.00 5.69 -9.61
N TRP A 117 1.04 4.86 -10.04
CA TRP A 117 -0.39 5.14 -9.86
C TRP A 117 -0.76 5.26 -8.38
N THR A 118 -0.33 4.30 -7.55
CA THR A 118 -0.57 4.34 -6.10
C THR A 118 0.16 5.52 -5.44
N HIS A 119 1.38 5.86 -5.89
CA HIS A 119 2.13 7.04 -5.41
C HIS A 119 1.39 8.34 -5.72
N ARG A 120 0.86 8.49 -6.93
CA ARG A 120 0.05 9.64 -7.32
C ARG A 120 -1.14 9.86 -6.39
N LEU A 121 -1.78 8.78 -5.93
CA LEU A 121 -2.92 8.84 -5.00
C LEU A 121 -2.49 8.99 -3.54
N ILE A 122 -1.36 8.41 -3.15
CA ILE A 122 -0.85 8.34 -1.78
C ILE A 122 0.62 8.76 -1.78
N PRO A 123 0.91 10.07 -1.91
CA PRO A 123 2.29 10.55 -1.95
C PRO A 123 2.93 10.53 -0.55
N ASN A 124 2.16 10.83 0.50
CA ASN A 124 2.66 10.90 1.87
C ASN A 124 2.22 9.67 2.69
N ILE A 125 3.20 8.85 3.10
CA ILE A 125 2.98 7.61 3.84
C ILE A 125 2.44 7.88 5.26
N ARG A 126 2.95 8.92 5.93
CA ARG A 126 2.57 9.23 7.31
C ARG A 126 1.09 9.61 7.38
N VAL A 127 0.68 10.53 6.51
CA VAL A 127 -0.72 10.94 6.35
C VAL A 127 -1.62 9.74 6.07
N TRP A 128 -1.17 8.82 5.20
CA TRP A 128 -1.91 7.61 4.91
C TRP A 128 -2.09 6.71 6.13
N ILE A 129 -1.05 6.45 6.92
CA ILE A 129 -1.13 5.56 8.08
C ILE A 129 -1.96 6.17 9.20
N GLU A 130 -1.87 7.49 9.39
CA GLU A 130 -2.50 8.21 10.49
C GLU A 130 -3.99 8.48 10.26
N ARG A 131 -4.46 8.44 8.99
CA ARG A 131 -5.84 8.72 8.59
C ARG A 131 -6.89 8.08 9.49
N ARG A 132 -8.01 8.78 9.70
CA ARG A 132 -9.12 8.34 10.56
C ARG A 132 -9.79 7.06 10.05
N HIS A 133 -10.04 6.99 8.74
CA HIS A 133 -10.70 5.85 8.10
C HIS A 133 -9.66 4.84 7.57
N ARG A 134 -9.29 3.87 8.42
CA ARG A 134 -8.17 2.93 8.17
C ARG A 134 -8.57 1.63 7.49
N GLU A 135 -9.82 1.50 7.09
CA GLU A 135 -10.33 0.27 6.47
C GLU A 135 -10.13 0.30 4.96
N LEU A 136 -9.53 -0.78 4.44
CA LEU A 136 -9.48 -1.08 3.02
C LEU A 136 -10.41 -2.25 2.74
N ASN A 137 -11.22 -2.13 1.69
CA ASN A 137 -11.95 -3.26 1.12
C ASN A 137 -11.30 -3.69 -0.20
N TYR A 138 -11.70 -4.87 -0.69
CA TYR A 138 -11.15 -5.45 -1.92
C TYR A 138 -11.22 -4.49 -3.11
N HIS A 139 -12.38 -3.86 -3.34
CA HIS A 139 -12.61 -2.98 -4.48
C HIS A 139 -11.74 -1.71 -4.41
N LEU A 140 -11.65 -1.10 -3.23
CA LEU A 140 -10.78 0.05 -2.99
C LEU A 140 -9.31 -0.31 -3.22
N THR A 141 -8.86 -1.48 -2.77
CA THR A 141 -7.49 -1.93 -3.05
C THR A 141 -7.24 -2.17 -4.54
N GLN A 142 -8.20 -2.75 -5.29
CA GLN A 142 -8.04 -2.88 -6.74
C GLN A 142 -7.92 -1.50 -7.41
N LEU A 143 -8.75 -0.54 -7.02
CA LEU A 143 -8.69 0.84 -7.51
C LEU A 143 -7.33 1.49 -7.22
N LEU A 144 -6.90 1.49 -5.95
CA LEU A 144 -5.66 2.12 -5.51
C LEU A 144 -4.41 1.49 -6.13
N THR A 145 -4.47 0.21 -6.49
CA THR A 145 -3.36 -0.52 -7.13
C THR A 145 -3.39 -0.46 -8.66
N GLY A 146 -4.44 0.12 -9.26
CA GLY A 146 -4.59 0.13 -10.72
C GLY A 146 -4.96 -1.24 -11.31
N HIS A 147 -5.42 -2.17 -10.47
CA HIS A 147 -5.88 -3.52 -10.86
C HIS A 147 -7.41 -3.62 -10.86
N SER A 148 -8.09 -2.50 -11.07
CA SER A 148 -9.52 -2.45 -11.27
C SER A 148 -9.93 -3.32 -12.46
N PHE A 149 -11.18 -3.75 -12.50
CA PHE A 149 -11.74 -4.57 -13.59
C PHE A 149 -11.97 -3.80 -14.91
N PHE A 150 -11.27 -2.69 -15.13
CA PHE A 150 -11.39 -1.89 -16.34
C PHE A 150 -10.71 -2.56 -17.52
N LYS A 151 -11.18 -2.28 -18.74
CA LYS A 151 -10.77 -2.98 -19.97
C LYS A 151 -9.26 -3.04 -20.18
N HIS A 152 -8.53 -1.97 -19.85
CA HIS A 152 -7.07 -1.99 -19.95
C HIS A 152 -6.42 -3.07 -19.09
N HIS A 153 -6.89 -3.24 -17.85
CA HIS A 153 -6.37 -4.29 -16.96
C HIS A 153 -6.85 -5.67 -17.38
N SER A 154 -8.14 -5.82 -17.73
CA SER A 154 -8.74 -7.08 -18.19
C SER A 154 -8.06 -7.62 -19.46
N ARG A 155 -7.60 -6.75 -20.36
CA ARG A 155 -6.88 -7.13 -21.57
C ARG A 155 -5.59 -7.92 -21.31
N ARG A 156 -5.00 -7.80 -20.11
CA ARG A 156 -3.82 -8.61 -19.72
C ARG A 156 -4.15 -10.09 -19.60
N TYR A 157 -5.41 -10.45 -19.40
CA TYR A 157 -5.89 -11.81 -19.25
C TYR A 157 -6.67 -12.30 -20.48
N ASP A 158 -7.21 -11.38 -21.27
CA ASP A 158 -7.93 -11.68 -22.51
C ASP A 158 -7.55 -10.68 -23.61
N HIS A 159 -6.75 -11.14 -24.58
CA HIS A 159 -6.19 -10.31 -25.64
C HIS A 159 -7.20 -9.94 -26.73
N ASN A 160 -8.37 -10.61 -26.75
CA ASN A 160 -9.42 -10.36 -27.75
C ASN A 160 -10.25 -9.11 -27.44
N HIS A 161 -10.13 -8.56 -26.23
CA HIS A 161 -10.84 -7.35 -25.83
C HIS A 161 -10.08 -6.06 -26.14
N SER A 162 -10.80 -5.05 -26.65
CA SER A 162 -10.29 -3.68 -26.78
C SER A 162 -10.09 -3.05 -25.40
N ALA A 163 -8.97 -2.37 -25.20
CA ALA A 163 -8.69 -1.58 -24.00
C ALA A 163 -9.36 -0.20 -24.02
N GLN A 164 -10.05 0.17 -25.11
CA GLN A 164 -10.67 1.48 -25.28
C GLN A 164 -11.88 1.67 -24.35
N CYS A 165 -12.04 2.88 -23.85
CA CYS A 165 -13.22 3.27 -23.11
C CYS A 165 -14.46 3.23 -24.03
N PRO A 166 -15.59 2.64 -23.57
CA PRO A 166 -16.83 2.63 -24.35
C PRO A 166 -17.37 4.02 -24.70
N VAL A 167 -17.08 5.02 -23.85
CA VAL A 167 -17.60 6.39 -23.96
C VAL A 167 -16.55 7.37 -24.50
N CYS A 168 -15.26 7.03 -24.40
CA CYS A 168 -14.15 7.82 -24.91
C CYS A 168 -13.32 6.96 -25.89
N PRO A 169 -13.72 6.85 -27.16
CA PRO A 169 -13.09 5.94 -28.12
C PRO A 169 -11.59 6.16 -28.29
N SER A 170 -11.12 7.41 -28.15
CA SER A 170 -9.71 7.78 -28.25
C SER A 170 -8.91 7.60 -26.95
N SER A 171 -9.52 7.05 -25.90
CA SER A 171 -8.89 6.87 -24.58
C SER A 171 -8.87 5.41 -24.15
N ILE A 172 -7.80 5.02 -23.46
CA ILE A 172 -7.68 3.71 -22.82
C ILE A 172 -8.45 3.73 -21.50
N GLU A 173 -9.28 2.71 -21.26
CA GLU A 173 -10.02 2.54 -20.00
C GLU A 173 -9.09 1.99 -18.91
N ASN A 174 -8.14 2.81 -18.47
CA ASN A 174 -7.34 2.55 -17.28
C ASN A 174 -7.96 3.28 -16.06
N THR A 175 -7.43 2.99 -14.87
CA THR A 175 -7.95 3.59 -13.63
C THR A 175 -7.83 5.10 -13.61
N GLU A 176 -6.76 5.65 -14.17
CA GLU A 176 -6.55 7.11 -14.25
C GLU A 176 -7.63 7.79 -15.09
N HIS A 177 -7.88 7.29 -16.29
CA HIS A 177 -8.94 7.78 -17.15
C HIS A 177 -10.30 7.67 -16.45
N VAL A 178 -10.64 6.52 -15.90
CA VAL A 178 -11.92 6.31 -15.22
C VAL A 178 -12.09 7.28 -14.03
N PHE A 179 -11.04 7.44 -13.24
CA PHE A 179 -11.09 8.20 -11.99
C PHE A 179 -10.96 9.71 -12.16
N TYR A 180 -10.37 10.21 -13.25
CA TYR A 180 -10.13 11.66 -13.43
C TYR A 180 -10.76 12.27 -14.68
N HIS A 181 -11.04 11.48 -15.73
CA HIS A 181 -11.32 12.04 -17.05
C HIS A 181 -12.59 11.51 -17.71
N CYS A 182 -12.99 10.27 -17.43
CA CYS A 182 -14.05 9.59 -18.15
C CYS A 182 -15.41 10.26 -17.86
N PRO A 183 -16.12 10.82 -18.85
CA PRO A 183 -17.41 11.47 -18.65
C PRO A 183 -18.49 10.55 -18.07
N ARG A 184 -18.34 9.23 -18.30
CA ARG A 184 -19.22 8.19 -17.73
C ARG A 184 -19.36 8.28 -16.21
N PHE A 185 -18.34 8.81 -15.52
CA PHE A 185 -18.31 8.91 -14.07
C PHE A 185 -18.26 10.36 -13.56
N ASN A 186 -18.77 11.31 -14.35
CA ASN A 186 -18.81 12.73 -13.95
C ASN A 186 -19.63 12.92 -12.67
N GLU A 187 -20.83 12.36 -12.62
CA GLU A 187 -21.74 12.52 -11.49
C GLU A 187 -21.14 11.96 -10.19
N GLU A 188 -20.55 10.76 -10.24
CA GLU A 188 -19.89 10.17 -9.08
C GLU A 188 -18.65 10.97 -8.64
N ARG A 189 -17.90 11.57 -9.57
CA ARG A 189 -16.77 12.44 -9.24
C ARG A 189 -17.22 13.74 -8.59
N GLU A 190 -18.26 14.38 -9.12
CA GLU A 190 -18.83 15.60 -8.54
C GLU A 190 -19.36 15.31 -7.13
N ARG A 191 -20.05 14.18 -6.95
CA ARG A 191 -20.52 13.73 -5.64
C ARG A 191 -19.36 13.46 -4.67
N LEU A 192 -18.29 12.84 -5.15
CA LEU A 192 -17.08 12.62 -4.35
C LEU A 192 -16.43 13.94 -3.96
N GLN A 193 -16.31 14.90 -4.89
CA GLN A 193 -15.74 16.22 -4.62
C GLN A 193 -16.56 17.01 -3.60
N ALA A 194 -17.89 16.99 -3.70
CA ALA A 194 -18.78 17.61 -2.73
C ALA A 194 -18.56 17.02 -1.33
N LEU A 195 -18.52 15.69 -1.20
CA LEU A 195 -18.23 15.02 0.07
C LEU A 195 -16.84 15.37 0.61
N LEU A 196 -15.83 15.54 -0.24
CA LEU A 196 -14.49 15.94 0.18
C LEU A 196 -14.46 17.38 0.72
N HIS A 197 -15.24 18.30 0.14
CA HIS A 197 -15.35 19.69 0.61
C HIS A 197 -16.12 19.81 1.93
N GLU A 198 -17.04 18.89 2.22
CA GLU A 198 -17.79 18.83 3.48
C GLU A 198 -16.96 18.26 4.65
N ILE A 199 -15.81 17.62 4.38
CA ILE A 199 -14.90 17.15 5.42
C ILE A 199 -14.06 18.35 5.89
N PRO A 200 -14.25 18.88 7.11
CA PRO A 200 -13.53 20.06 7.56
C PRO A 200 -12.01 19.82 7.48
N CYS A 201 -11.32 20.70 6.75
CA CYS A 201 -9.88 20.64 6.44
C CYS A 201 -8.93 20.67 7.66
N GLY A 202 -9.43 20.63 8.90
CA GLY A 202 -8.64 20.69 10.13
C GLY A 202 -7.87 19.42 10.49
N CYS A 203 -7.56 18.54 9.53
CA CYS A 203 -6.91 17.23 9.79
C CYS A 203 -5.65 16.97 8.95
N PHE A 204 -5.14 17.97 8.22
CA PHE A 204 -3.91 17.89 7.44
C PHE A 204 -2.94 19.06 7.72
N GLN A 205 -2.84 19.49 8.98
CA GLN A 205 -1.75 20.33 9.48
C GLN A 205 -0.84 19.50 10.38
#